data_AF-A0A958Z6N2-F1
#
_entry.id   AF-A0A958Z6N2-F1
#
_cell.length_a   1.000
_cell.length_b   1.000
_cell.length_c   1.000
_cell.angle_alpha   90.00
_cell.angle_beta   90.00
_cell.angle_gamma   90.00
#
_symmetry.space_group_name_H-M   'P 1'
#
loop_
_entity.id
_entity.type
_entity.pdbx_description
1 polymer ?
#
loop_
_entity_poly.entity_id
_entity_poly.type
_entity_poly.pdbx_seq_one_letter_code
_entity_poly.pdbx_strand_id
1 'polypeptide(L)'
;LTQLKSHAQKLAAFSGKYQELFERIASTSIELDDLYSEVEAFVEALEANPNRLEEVSAKLEVLNNLLKKHSVGTIEELIEIREALKTSVSFTENLDETIALKEREITEMANQLDSIAGVIHKKRTDAIPGLVSALKNL
;
A
#
# COMPACT_ATOMS: atom_id res chain seq x y z
N LEU A 1 -6.76 47.67 -25.83
CA LEU A 1 -6.35 48.88 -25.08
C LEU A 1 -5.41 49.79 -25.88
N THR A 2 -4.38 49.26 -26.53
CA THR A 2 -3.37 50.05 -27.28
C THR A 2 -3.96 50.97 -28.34
N GLN A 3 -4.95 50.50 -29.10
CA GLN A 3 -5.64 51.34 -30.09
C GLN A 3 -6.45 52.46 -29.42
N LEU A 4 -7.17 52.19 -28.34
CA LEU A 4 -7.95 53.20 -27.61
C LEU A 4 -7.03 54.29 -27.02
N LYS A 5 -5.92 53.89 -26.39
CA LYS A 5 -4.88 54.80 -25.87
C LYS A 5 -4.28 55.66 -26.98
N SER A 6 -3.97 55.06 -28.13
CA SER A 6 -3.45 55.77 -29.31
C SER A 6 -4.43 56.81 -29.88
N HIS A 7 -5.72 56.47 -29.98
CA HIS A 7 -6.73 57.42 -30.48
C HIS A 7 -6.99 58.54 -29.48
N ALA A 8 -7.05 58.24 -28.18
CA ALA A 8 -7.18 59.23 -27.13
C ALA A 8 -5.97 60.19 -27.09
N GLN A 9 -4.74 59.68 -27.30
CA GLN A 9 -3.52 60.48 -27.36
C GLN A 9 -3.55 61.49 -28.52
N LYS A 10 -4.05 61.09 -29.69
CA LYS A 10 -4.20 61.99 -30.85
C LYS A 10 -5.21 63.11 -30.57
N LEU A 11 -6.30 62.80 -29.85
CA LEU A 11 -7.34 63.76 -29.51
C LEU A 11 -6.94 64.71 -28.37
N ALA A 12 -6.01 64.30 -27.52
CA ALA A 12 -5.56 65.06 -26.35
C ALA A 12 -5.03 66.47 -26.70
N ALA A 13 -4.41 66.63 -27.87
CA ALA A 13 -3.91 67.92 -28.36
C ALA A 13 -5.02 68.94 -28.74
N PHE A 14 -6.28 68.51 -28.88
CA PHE A 14 -7.36 69.35 -29.39
C PHE A 14 -8.15 70.07 -28.28
N SER A 15 -8.18 69.56 -27.05
CA SER A 15 -8.81 70.25 -25.90
C SER A 15 -8.37 69.66 -24.55
N GLY A 16 -8.44 70.46 -23.49
CA GLY A 16 -8.18 69.98 -22.12
C GLY A 16 -9.08 68.83 -21.66
N LYS A 17 -10.33 68.76 -22.16
CA LYS A 17 -11.23 67.62 -21.87
C LYS A 17 -10.74 66.31 -22.48
N TYR A 18 -10.10 66.37 -23.66
CA TYR A 18 -9.52 65.18 -24.29
C TYR A 18 -8.22 64.76 -23.61
N GLN A 19 -7.44 65.70 -23.09
CA GLN A 19 -6.27 65.43 -22.27
C GLN A 19 -6.63 64.68 -20.98
N GLU A 20 -7.63 65.15 -20.23
CA GLU A 20 -8.14 64.46 -19.04
C GLU A 20 -8.62 63.04 -19.35
N LEU A 21 -9.31 62.85 -20.48
CA LEU A 21 -9.78 61.53 -20.92
C LEU A 21 -8.61 60.61 -21.26
N PHE A 22 -7.59 61.12 -21.95
CA PHE A 22 -6.37 60.36 -22.26
C PHE A 22 -5.64 59.93 -20.99
N GLU A 23 -5.47 60.82 -20.01
CA GLU A 23 -4.83 60.51 -18.73
C GLU A 23 -5.57 59.40 -17.98
N ARG A 24 -6.91 59.45 -17.93
CA ARG A 24 -7.73 58.38 -17.35
C ARG A 24 -7.55 57.06 -18.08
N ILE A 25 -7.60 57.07 -19.42
CA ILE A 25 -7.39 55.86 -20.24
C ILE A 25 -5.98 55.29 -20.04
N ALA A 26 -4.97 56.15 -19.93
CA ALA A 26 -3.60 55.73 -19.68
C ALA A 26 -3.46 55.09 -18.29
N SER A 27 -4.07 55.69 -17.26
CA SER A 27 -4.09 55.17 -15.89
C SER A 27 -4.78 53.80 -15.81
N THR A 28 -5.98 53.65 -16.38
CA THR A 28 -6.70 52.37 -16.38
C THR A 28 -5.97 51.30 -17.19
N SER A 29 -5.21 51.70 -18.23
CA SER A 29 -4.36 50.75 -18.96
C SER A 29 -3.24 50.20 -18.09
N ILE A 30 -2.64 51.02 -17.22
CA ILE A 30 -1.61 50.58 -16.28
C ILE A 30 -2.22 49.62 -15.25
N GLU A 31 -3.38 49.97 -14.67
CA GLU A 31 -4.11 49.08 -13.75
C GLU A 31 -4.43 47.72 -14.37
N LEU A 32 -4.80 47.68 -15.66
CA LEU A 32 -5.08 46.43 -16.35
C LEU A 32 -3.82 45.59 -16.61
N ASP A 33 -2.68 46.22 -16.90
CA ASP A 33 -1.40 45.53 -17.07
C ASP A 33 -0.91 44.95 -15.72
N ASP A 34 -1.13 45.68 -14.62
CA ASP A 34 -0.85 45.23 -13.26
C ASP A 34 -1.73 44.01 -12.88
N LEU A 35 -3.05 44.09 -13.14
CA LEU A 35 -3.98 42.99 -12.91
C LEU A 35 -3.63 41.75 -13.75
N TYR A 36 -3.22 41.95 -15.00
CA TYR A 36 -2.77 40.85 -15.86
C TYR A 36 -1.54 40.14 -15.26
N SER A 37 -0.56 40.90 -14.80
CA SER A 37 0.65 40.37 -14.16
C SER A 37 0.34 39.61 -12.87
N GLU A 38 -0.62 40.10 -12.08
CA GLU A 38 -1.09 39.43 -10.86
C GLU A 38 -1.79 38.10 -11.17
N VAL A 39 -2.62 38.06 -12.22
CA VAL A 39 -3.26 36.83 -12.70
C VAL A 39 -2.23 35.82 -13.19
N GLU A 40 -1.21 36.23 -13.96
CA GLU A 40 -0.14 35.33 -14.38
C GLU A 40 0.62 34.74 -13.18
N ALA A 41 0.96 35.57 -12.18
CA ALA A 41 1.61 35.09 -10.96
C ALA A 41 0.76 34.06 -10.19
N PHE A 42 -0.58 34.26 -10.14
CA PHE A 42 -1.48 33.27 -9.55
C PHE A 42 -1.56 31.97 -10.35
N VAL A 43 -1.52 32.04 -11.67
CA VAL A 43 -1.51 30.84 -12.53
C VAL A 43 -0.22 30.04 -12.34
N GLU A 44 0.95 30.69 -12.35
CA GLU A 44 2.24 30.04 -12.11
C GLU A 44 2.30 29.38 -10.71
N ALA A 45 1.77 30.05 -9.69
CA ALA A 45 1.66 29.51 -8.34
C ALA A 45 0.66 28.34 -8.24
N LEU A 46 -0.35 28.28 -9.10
CA LEU A 46 -1.32 27.18 -9.13
C LEU A 46 -0.75 25.92 -9.78
N GLU A 47 0.03 26.08 -10.87
CA GLU A 47 0.69 24.97 -11.56
C GLU A 47 1.81 24.35 -10.71
N ALA A 48 2.58 25.18 -10.02
CA ALA A 48 3.56 24.74 -9.05
C ALA A 48 2.91 24.59 -7.67
N ASN A 49 2.22 23.48 -7.41
CA ASN A 49 1.91 23.07 -6.04
C ASN A 49 3.07 22.19 -5.52
N PRO A 50 4.18 22.78 -5.00
CA PRO A 50 5.37 22.04 -4.60
C PRO A 50 5.05 21.04 -3.48
N ASN A 51 4.13 21.36 -2.58
CA ASN A 51 3.73 20.47 -1.50
C ASN A 51 3.11 19.18 -2.06
N ARG A 52 2.18 19.29 -3.02
CA ARG A 52 1.57 18.12 -3.65
C ARG A 52 2.58 17.34 -4.50
N LEU A 53 3.51 18.02 -5.17
CA LEU A 53 4.59 17.39 -5.92
C LEU A 53 5.52 16.60 -4.99
N GLU A 54 5.88 17.17 -3.85
CA GLU A 54 6.71 16.54 -2.82
C GLU A 54 6.03 15.30 -2.24
N GLU A 55 4.74 15.40 -1.88
CA GLU A 55 3.94 14.26 -1.41
C GLU A 55 3.89 13.10 -2.41
N VAL A 56 3.65 13.40 -3.69
CA VAL A 56 3.59 12.38 -4.74
C VAL A 56 4.96 11.78 -5.00
N SER A 57 6.01 12.62 -5.03
CA SER A 57 7.39 12.16 -5.22
C SER A 57 7.85 11.24 -4.10
N ALA A 58 7.54 11.58 -2.84
CA ALA A 58 7.83 10.72 -1.69
C ALA A 58 7.11 9.37 -1.77
N LYS A 59 5.84 9.36 -2.19
CA LYS A 59 5.08 8.10 -2.39
C LYS A 59 5.70 7.24 -3.49
N LEU A 60 6.11 7.85 -4.61
CA LEU A 60 6.78 7.15 -5.70
C LEU A 60 8.15 6.61 -5.28
N GLU A 61 8.89 7.34 -4.46
CA GLU A 61 10.17 6.88 -3.93
C GLU A 61 10.00 5.63 -3.07
N VAL A 62 9.02 5.61 -2.16
CA VAL A 62 8.68 4.41 -1.38
C VAL A 62 8.31 3.25 -2.29
N LEU A 63 7.47 3.47 -3.30
CA LEU A 63 7.07 2.43 -4.24
C LEU A 63 8.29 1.86 -5.00
N ASN A 64 9.14 2.73 -5.55
CA ASN A 64 10.33 2.32 -6.29
C ASN A 64 11.32 1.57 -5.41
N ASN A 65 11.49 2.00 -4.15
CA ASN A 65 12.32 1.30 -3.18
C ASN A 65 11.79 -0.11 -2.90
N LEU A 66 10.46 -0.28 -2.79
CA LEU A 66 9.84 -1.60 -2.62
C LEU A 66 10.03 -2.48 -3.87
N LEU A 67 9.76 -1.94 -5.07
CA LEU A 67 9.96 -2.66 -6.33
C LEU A 67 11.41 -3.14 -6.47
N LYS A 68 12.39 -2.27 -6.18
CA LYS A 68 13.82 -2.61 -6.21
C LYS A 68 14.21 -3.61 -5.13
N LYS A 69 13.74 -3.43 -3.89
CA LYS A 69 14.02 -4.34 -2.77
C LYS A 69 13.54 -5.76 -3.06
N HIS A 70 12.38 -5.87 -3.70
CA HIS A 70 11.76 -7.16 -4.04
C HIS A 70 12.07 -7.63 -5.46
N SER A 71 12.85 -6.86 -6.23
CA SER A 71 13.28 -7.18 -7.60
C SER A 71 12.12 -7.47 -8.56
N VAL A 72 11.07 -6.65 -8.49
CA VAL A 72 9.86 -6.76 -9.33
C VAL A 72 9.65 -5.52 -10.18
N GLY A 73 8.99 -5.68 -11.33
CA GLY A 73 8.78 -4.62 -12.32
C GLY A 73 7.41 -3.97 -12.24
N THR A 74 6.45 -4.61 -11.56
CA THR A 74 5.04 -4.16 -11.51
C THR A 74 4.51 -4.08 -10.08
N ILE A 75 3.45 -3.28 -9.90
CA ILE A 75 2.77 -3.16 -8.60
C ILE A 75 2.04 -4.47 -8.27
N GLU A 76 1.51 -5.15 -9.28
CA GLU A 76 0.84 -6.43 -9.19
C GLU A 76 1.76 -7.49 -8.59
N GLU A 77 2.98 -7.64 -9.11
CA GLU A 77 4.00 -8.54 -8.57
C GLU A 77 4.36 -8.18 -7.10
N LEU A 78 4.44 -6.89 -6.78
CA LEU A 78 4.70 -6.45 -5.40
C LEU A 78 3.56 -6.82 -4.44
N ILE A 79 2.31 -6.78 -4.91
CA ILE A 79 1.13 -7.23 -4.15
C ILE A 79 1.18 -8.74 -3.92
N GLU A 80 1.55 -9.53 -4.93
CA GLU A 80 1.72 -10.98 -4.78
C GLU A 80 2.76 -11.32 -3.70
N ILE A 81 3.90 -10.63 -3.71
CA ILE A 81 4.93 -10.78 -2.67
C ILE A 81 4.39 -10.43 -1.29
N ARG A 82 3.60 -9.36 -1.17
CA ARG A 82 2.96 -8.98 0.10
C ARG A 82 2.06 -10.08 0.63
N GLU A 83 1.21 -10.67 -0.21
CA GLU A 83 0.31 -11.75 0.22
C GLU A 83 1.07 -13.03 0.57
N ALA A 84 2.14 -13.36 -0.15
CA ALA A 84 3.02 -14.49 0.18
C ALA A 84 3.71 -14.33 1.54
N LEU A 85 4.24 -13.13 1.81
CA LEU A 85 4.85 -12.79 3.10
C LEU A 85 3.82 -12.84 4.24
N LYS A 86 2.63 -12.27 4.02
CA LYS A 86 1.52 -12.30 4.98
C LYS A 86 1.11 -13.73 5.34
N THR A 87 1.03 -14.61 4.34
CA THR A 87 0.73 -16.02 4.55
C THR A 87 1.83 -16.72 5.36
N SER A 88 3.09 -16.44 5.06
CA SER A 88 4.24 -17.00 5.79
C SER A 88 4.27 -16.57 7.26
N VAL A 89 3.98 -15.29 7.52
CA VAL A 89 3.88 -14.76 8.88
C VAL A 89 2.73 -15.42 9.64
N SER A 90 1.54 -15.47 9.03
CA SER A 90 0.38 -16.13 9.63
C SER A 90 0.64 -17.61 9.94
N PHE A 91 1.32 -18.33 9.04
CA PHE A 91 1.72 -19.71 9.30
C PHE A 91 2.64 -19.84 10.51
N THR A 92 3.59 -18.91 10.66
CA THR A 92 4.54 -18.90 11.78
C THR A 92 3.83 -18.57 13.10
N GLU A 93 2.86 -17.65 13.09
CA GLU A 93 2.05 -17.32 14.28
C GLU A 93 1.18 -18.49 14.75
N ASN A 94 0.70 -19.33 13.84
CA ASN A 94 -0.14 -20.51 14.16
C ASN A 94 0.67 -21.81 14.34
N LEU A 95 2.01 -21.72 14.28
CA LEU A 95 2.86 -22.90 14.31
C LEU A 95 2.82 -23.60 15.67
N ASP A 96 2.82 -22.83 16.75
CA ASP A 96 2.76 -23.35 18.12
C ASP A 96 1.44 -24.08 18.40
N GLU A 97 0.31 -23.55 17.90
CA GLU A 97 -0.99 -24.22 18.01
C GLU A 97 -1.02 -25.52 17.21
N THR A 98 -0.42 -25.50 16.01
CA THR A 98 -0.30 -26.70 15.17
C THR A 98 0.55 -27.78 15.84
N ILE A 99 1.66 -27.39 16.48
CA ILE A 99 2.52 -28.31 17.25
C ILE A 99 1.72 -28.91 18.42
N ALA A 100 1.05 -28.07 19.22
CA ALA A 100 0.26 -28.54 20.36
C ALA A 100 -0.88 -29.50 19.96
N LEU A 101 -1.49 -29.29 18.79
CA LEU A 101 -2.47 -30.20 18.22
C LEU A 101 -1.83 -31.56 17.88
N LYS A 102 -0.69 -31.54 17.18
CA LYS A 102 0.02 -32.76 16.78
C LYS A 102 0.56 -33.56 17.96
N GLU A 103 1.06 -32.90 18.99
CA GLU A 103 1.50 -33.55 20.23
C GLU A 103 0.34 -34.27 20.94
N ARG A 104 -0.85 -33.67 20.93
CA ARG A 104 -2.06 -34.30 21.46
C ARG A 104 -2.47 -35.52 20.66
N GLU A 105 -2.46 -35.42 19.33
CA GLU A 105 -2.74 -36.56 18.43
C GLU A 105 -1.76 -37.71 18.67
N ILE A 106 -0.46 -37.41 18.83
CA ILE A 106 0.57 -38.42 19.15
C ILE A 106 0.27 -39.10 20.48
N THR A 107 -0.07 -38.33 21.50
CA THR A 107 -0.39 -38.86 22.84
C THR A 107 -1.62 -39.77 22.79
N GLU A 108 -2.65 -39.37 22.05
CA GLU A 108 -3.86 -40.17 21.88
C GLU A 108 -3.59 -41.48 21.13
N MET A 109 -2.82 -41.42 20.03
CA MET A 109 -2.42 -42.62 19.30
C MET A 109 -1.54 -43.55 20.14
N ALA A 110 -0.64 -43.01 20.97
CA ALA A 110 0.19 -43.80 21.88
C ALA A 110 -0.67 -44.54 22.91
N ASN A 111 -1.64 -43.87 23.52
CA ASN A 111 -2.57 -44.49 24.47
C ASN A 111 -3.39 -45.61 23.82
N GLN A 112 -3.85 -45.41 22.58
CA GLN A 112 -4.57 -46.45 21.83
C GLN A 112 -3.66 -47.65 21.54
N LEU A 113 -2.41 -47.41 21.12
CA LEU A 113 -1.42 -48.45 20.89
C LEU A 113 -1.17 -49.28 22.16
N ASP A 114 -0.93 -48.62 23.29
CA ASP A 114 -0.68 -49.28 24.57
C ASP A 114 -1.88 -50.11 25.04
N SER A 115 -3.10 -49.60 24.85
CA SER A 115 -4.32 -50.34 25.15
C SER A 115 -4.41 -51.64 24.33
N ILE A 116 -4.19 -51.55 23.01
CA ILE A 116 -4.21 -52.72 22.12
C ILE A 116 -3.08 -53.69 22.49
N ALA A 117 -1.88 -53.19 22.75
CA ALA A 117 -0.74 -54.00 23.15
C ALA A 117 -1.03 -54.76 24.46
N GLY A 118 -1.63 -54.10 25.44
CA GLY A 118 -2.07 -54.72 26.70
C GLY A 118 -3.11 -55.83 26.49
N VAL A 119 -4.09 -55.60 25.63
CA VAL A 119 -5.10 -56.63 25.26
C VAL A 119 -4.43 -57.84 24.60
N ILE A 120 -3.51 -57.63 23.67
CA ILE A 120 -2.77 -58.71 23.00
C ILE A 120 -1.91 -59.47 24.00
N HIS A 121 -1.19 -58.76 24.87
CA HIS A 121 -0.35 -59.36 25.90
C HIS A 121 -1.16 -60.26 26.83
N LYS A 122 -2.30 -59.76 27.32
CA LYS A 122 -3.21 -60.53 28.19
C LYS A 122 -3.73 -61.78 27.51
N LYS A 123 -4.19 -61.67 26.25
CA LYS A 123 -4.64 -62.85 25.47
C LYS A 123 -3.53 -63.89 25.28
N ARG A 124 -2.27 -63.45 25.10
CA ARG A 124 -1.12 -64.36 25.02
C ARG A 124 -0.87 -65.06 26.35
N THR A 125 -0.83 -64.33 27.47
CA THR A 125 -0.62 -64.92 28.80
C THR A 125 -1.72 -65.91 29.18
N ASP A 126 -2.98 -65.62 28.84
CA ASP A 126 -4.11 -66.50 29.14
C ASP A 126 -4.08 -67.79 28.29
N ALA A 127 -3.58 -67.73 27.05
CA ALA A 127 -3.48 -68.88 26.16
C ALA A 127 -2.28 -69.81 26.46
N ILE A 128 -1.20 -69.30 27.07
CA ILE A 128 0.03 -70.06 27.34
C ILE A 128 -0.23 -71.32 28.21
N PRO A 129 -0.96 -71.27 29.33
CA PRO A 129 -1.23 -72.46 30.14
C PRO A 129 -1.94 -73.57 29.37
N GLY A 130 -2.92 -73.21 28.54
CA GLY A 130 -3.64 -74.14 27.66
C GLY A 130 -2.69 -74.83 26.68
N LEU A 131 -1.84 -74.04 26.02
CA LEU A 131 -0.83 -74.56 25.10
C LEU A 131 0.18 -75.49 25.79
N VAL A 132 0.69 -75.10 26.95
CA VAL A 132 1.65 -75.90 27.73
C VAL A 132 1.02 -77.22 28.18
N SER A 133 -0.25 -77.21 28.60
CA SER A 133 -0.97 -78.44 28.98
C SER A 133 -1.16 -79.39 27.79
N ALA A 134 -1.49 -78.85 26.61
CA ALA A 134 -1.64 -79.63 25.38
C ALA A 134 -0.32 -80.28 24.95
N LEU A 135 0.80 -79.55 25.07
CA LEU A 135 2.13 -80.06 24.72
C LEU A 135 2.67 -81.10 25.72
N LYS A 136 2.28 -81.04 27.00
CA LYS A 136 2.68 -82.04 28.01
C LYS A 136 1.87 -83.35 27.94
N ASN A 137 0.70 -83.30 27.31
CA ASN A 137 -0.18 -84.45 27.11
C ASN A 137 0.03 -85.14 25.74
N LEU A 138 1.01 -84.68 24.97
CA LEU A 138 1.60 -85.39 23.82
C LEU A 138 2.68 -86.37 24.31
#